data_AF-A0A0B2UQA8-F1
#
_entry.id   AF-A0A0B2UQA8-F1
#
_cell.length_a   1.000
_cell.length_b   1.000
_cell.length_c   1.000
_cell.angle_alpha   90.00
_cell.angle_beta   90.00
_cell.angle_gamma   90.00
#
_symmetry.space_group_name_H-M   'P 1'
#
loop_
_entity.id
_entity.type
_entity.pdbx_description
1 polymer ?
#
loop_
_entity_poly.entity_id
_entity_poly.type
_entity_poly.pdbx_seq_one_letter_code
_entity_poly.pdbx_strand_id
1 'polypeptide(L)'
;RAWCIECPDRELILANVQYEHVLEMLLCIHPTYKEVDDQSVHILLPLAFDYQMEGLLHRCECFLVNHRLPFLEKVWLADRYKLNRLLVLCLREMKPNSKIDLTGTRYYGLSDRVKVLILERLHGSMAPEVSFSFVHSW
;
A
#
# COMPACT_ATOMS: atom_id res chain seq x y z
N ARG A 1 -14.33 6.06 -13.70
CA ARG A 1 -14.82 7.17 -12.84
C ARG A 1 -13.93 8.36 -13.13
N ALA A 2 -14.49 9.47 -13.60
CA ALA A 2 -13.75 10.71 -13.77
C ALA A 2 -13.75 11.45 -12.42
N TRP A 3 -12.58 11.64 -11.83
CA TRP A 3 -12.41 12.23 -10.49
C TRP A 3 -12.20 13.75 -10.54
N CYS A 4 -12.09 14.32 -11.74
CA CYS A 4 -11.78 15.72 -11.97
C CYS A 4 -12.75 16.29 -13.00
N ILE A 5 -13.35 17.43 -12.68
CA ILE A 5 -14.04 18.29 -13.64
C ILE A 5 -13.14 19.51 -13.80
N GLU A 6 -12.62 19.74 -15.00
CA GLU A 6 -11.86 20.95 -15.29
C GLU A 6 -12.80 22.16 -15.30
N CYS A 7 -12.55 23.11 -14.40
CA CYS A 7 -13.22 24.41 -14.39
C CYS A 7 -12.45 25.41 -15.26
N PRO A 8 -13.13 26.40 -15.89
CA PRO A 8 -12.50 27.37 -16.78
C PRO A 8 -11.39 28.21 -16.14
N ASP A 9 -11.34 28.29 -14.81
CA ASP A 9 -10.43 29.17 -14.04
C ASP A 9 -9.16 28.48 -13.51
N ARG A 10 -8.74 27.34 -14.08
CA ARG A 10 -7.63 26.48 -13.56
C ARG A 10 -7.88 25.92 -12.16
N GLU A 11 -9.14 25.88 -11.73
CA GLU A 11 -9.55 25.26 -10.48
C GLU A 11 -9.90 23.79 -10.73
N LEU A 12 -9.54 22.94 -9.76
CA LEU A 12 -9.83 21.51 -9.79
C LEU A 12 -10.55 21.13 -8.50
N ILE A 13 -11.74 20.54 -8.64
CA ILE A 13 -12.57 20.12 -7.52
C ILE A 13 -12.23 18.67 -7.18
N LEU A 14 -11.70 18.46 -5.98
CA LEU A 14 -11.50 17.14 -5.41
C LEU A 14 -12.77 16.71 -4.66
N ALA A 15 -13.56 15.84 -5.27
CA ALA A 15 -14.76 15.29 -4.63
C ALA A 15 -14.43 14.09 -3.72
N ASN A 16 -15.24 13.88 -2.68
CA ASN A 16 -15.17 12.74 -1.75
C ASN A 16 -13.86 12.64 -0.94
N VAL A 17 -13.17 13.75 -0.72
CA VAL A 17 -12.01 13.83 0.16
C VAL A 17 -12.21 14.95 1.18
N GLN A 18 -11.76 14.71 2.41
CA GLN A 18 -11.81 15.73 3.48
C GLN A 18 -10.67 16.72 3.33
N TYR A 19 -10.93 17.97 3.69
CA TYR A 19 -9.94 19.04 3.63
C TYR A 19 -8.67 18.70 4.43
N GLU A 20 -8.80 18.14 5.65
CA GLU A 20 -7.62 17.83 6.46
C GLU A 20 -6.74 16.74 5.81
N HIS A 21 -7.33 15.80 5.08
CA HIS A 21 -6.59 14.75 4.39
C HIS A 21 -5.81 15.30 3.20
N VAL A 22 -6.39 16.24 2.45
CA VAL A 22 -5.68 16.95 1.37
C VAL A 22 -4.55 17.78 1.94
N LEU A 23 -4.78 18.50 3.04
CA LEU A 23 -3.74 19.27 3.71
C LEU A 23 -2.57 18.37 4.16
N GLU A 24 -2.87 17.24 4.79
CA GLU A 24 -1.88 16.26 5.24
C GLU A 24 -1.05 15.70 4.07
N MET A 25 -1.72 15.38 2.95
CA MET A 25 -1.07 14.96 1.70
C MET A 25 -0.16 16.07 1.15
N LEU A 26 -0.62 17.32 1.10
CA LEU A 26 0.15 18.46 0.61
C LEU A 26 1.39 18.70 1.49
N LEU A 27 1.28 18.62 2.81
CA LEU A 27 2.41 18.74 3.74
C LEU A 27 3.46 17.63 3.56
N CYS A 28 3.04 16.46 3.11
CA CYS A 28 3.95 15.35 2.81
C CYS A 28 4.69 15.54 1.48
N ILE A 29 4.10 16.19 0.46
CA ILE A 29 4.72 16.29 -0.88
C ILE A 29 5.37 17.66 -1.17
N HIS A 30 4.98 18.71 -0.47
CA HIS A 30 5.55 20.06 -0.57
C HIS A 30 6.57 20.30 0.56
N PRO A 31 7.38 21.38 0.53
CA PRO A 31 8.77 21.38 1.03
C PRO A 31 8.92 21.24 2.55
N THR A 32 7.83 21.05 3.29
CA THR A 32 7.84 20.52 4.65
C THR A 32 8.31 19.08 4.73
N TYR A 33 8.13 18.27 3.66
CA TYR A 33 8.49 16.84 3.61
C TYR A 33 8.11 16.09 4.89
N LYS A 34 6.91 16.37 5.42
CA LYS A 34 6.44 15.79 6.69
C LYS A 34 6.60 14.27 6.64
N GLU A 35 7.15 13.69 7.69
CA GLU A 35 7.36 12.24 7.77
C GLU A 35 6.05 11.49 7.86
N VAL A 36 6.03 10.27 7.32
CA VAL A 36 4.89 9.36 7.43
C VAL A 36 4.97 8.66 8.79
N ASP A 37 3.84 8.63 9.48
CA ASP A 37 3.65 8.04 10.82
C ASP A 37 2.40 7.16 10.87
N ASP A 38 2.11 6.62 12.05
CA ASP A 38 0.98 5.70 12.27
C ASP A 38 -0.38 6.31 11.91
N GLN A 39 -0.55 7.62 12.09
CA GLN A 39 -1.83 8.29 11.83
C GLN A 39 -1.96 8.66 10.36
N SER A 40 -0.90 9.28 9.81
CA SER A 40 -0.87 9.78 8.45
C SER A 40 -0.85 8.65 7.42
N VAL A 41 -0.20 7.51 7.68
CA VAL A 41 -0.13 6.40 6.70
C VAL A 41 -1.52 5.90 6.28
N HIS A 42 -2.49 5.89 7.20
CA HIS A 42 -3.87 5.46 6.94
C HIS A 42 -4.65 6.45 6.06
N ILE A 43 -4.27 7.72 6.11
CA ILE A 43 -4.85 8.80 5.29
C ILE A 43 -4.17 8.86 3.92
N LEU A 44 -2.84 8.78 3.91
CA LEU A 44 -2.01 8.98 2.73
C LEU A 44 -2.08 7.80 1.75
N LEU A 45 -2.15 6.55 2.23
CA LEU A 45 -2.19 5.37 1.36
C LEU A 45 -3.36 5.38 0.36
N PRO A 46 -4.64 5.56 0.80
CA PRO A 46 -5.76 5.67 -0.13
C PRO A 46 -5.59 6.81 -1.13
N LEU A 47 -5.19 8.00 -0.66
CA LEU A 47 -5.05 9.18 -1.53
C LEU A 47 -3.94 8.99 -2.55
N ALA A 48 -2.78 8.49 -2.11
CA ALA A 48 -1.65 8.26 -2.99
C ALA A 48 -1.98 7.19 -4.04
N PHE A 49 -2.79 6.19 -3.69
CA PHE A 49 -3.27 5.19 -4.64
C PHE A 49 -4.30 5.77 -5.63
N ASP A 50 -5.33 6.45 -5.13
CA ASP A 50 -6.43 6.99 -5.92
C ASP A 50 -5.97 8.10 -6.88
N TYR A 51 -5.01 8.93 -6.44
CA TYR A 51 -4.40 10.00 -7.23
C TYR A 51 -3.08 9.59 -7.91
N GLN A 52 -2.71 8.31 -7.87
CA GLN A 52 -1.54 7.76 -8.58
C GLN A 52 -0.21 8.46 -8.23
N MET A 53 -0.01 8.78 -6.96
CA MET A 53 1.16 9.48 -6.45
C MET A 53 2.26 8.50 -6.06
N GLU A 54 3.01 7.98 -7.04
CA GLU A 54 4.01 6.92 -6.83
C GLU A 54 5.06 7.28 -5.77
N GLY A 55 5.55 8.52 -5.75
CA GLY A 55 6.52 8.97 -4.74
C GLY A 55 5.97 8.91 -3.31
N LEU A 56 4.69 9.25 -3.11
CA LEU A 56 4.04 9.19 -1.81
C LEU A 56 3.69 7.74 -1.41
N LEU A 57 3.28 6.91 -2.38
CA LEU A 57 3.11 5.47 -2.17
C LEU A 57 4.40 4.81 -1.72
N HIS A 58 5.54 5.15 -2.34
CA HIS A 58 6.84 4.64 -1.97
C HIS A 58 7.23 5.02 -0.53
N ARG A 59 6.96 6.27 -0.12
CA ARG A 59 7.20 6.70 1.27
C ARG A 59 6.33 5.94 2.27
N CYS A 60 5.05 5.76 1.96
CA CYS A 60 4.16 4.94 2.78
C CYS A 60 4.65 3.49 2.86
N GLU A 61 5.10 2.91 1.75
CA GLU A 61 5.66 1.57 1.71
C GLU A 61 6.92 1.44 2.59
N CYS A 62 7.85 2.40 2.49
CA CYS A 62 9.06 2.45 3.30
C CYS A 62 8.75 2.53 4.81
N PHE A 63 7.75 3.31 5.20
CA PHE A 63 7.25 3.35 6.57
C PHE A 63 6.70 1.97 6.99
N LEU A 64 5.80 1.40 6.19
CA LEU A 64 5.15 0.12 6.49
C LEU A 64 6.12 -1.05 6.57
N VAL A 65 7.23 -1.06 5.82
CA VAL A 65 8.25 -2.12 5.92
C VAL A 65 8.74 -2.25 7.36
N ASN A 66 9.09 -1.13 7.99
CA ASN A 66 9.67 -1.12 9.34
C ASN A 66 8.61 -1.09 10.46
N HIS A 67 7.38 -0.70 10.13
CA HIS A 67 6.30 -0.58 11.10
C HIS A 67 5.75 -1.95 11.55
N ARG A 68 5.38 -2.06 12.84
CA ARG A 68 4.92 -3.32 13.45
C ARG A 68 3.41 -3.46 13.30
N LEU A 69 2.99 -4.23 12.30
CA LEU A 69 1.60 -4.62 12.10
C LEU A 69 1.44 -6.14 12.13
N PRO A 70 0.25 -6.66 12.48
CA PRO A 70 -0.09 -8.05 12.24
C PRO A 70 0.19 -8.45 10.78
N PHE A 71 0.77 -9.64 10.59
CA PHE A 71 1.19 -10.13 9.28
C PHE A 71 0.10 -9.99 8.21
N LEU A 72 -1.10 -10.49 8.49
CA LEU A 72 -2.19 -10.51 7.51
C LEU A 72 -2.71 -9.11 7.19
N GLU A 73 -2.63 -8.19 8.15
CA GLU A 73 -2.95 -6.78 7.93
C GLU A 73 -1.93 -6.11 7.01
N LYS A 74 -0.63 -6.34 7.23
CA LYS A 74 0.43 -5.81 6.38
C LYS A 74 0.33 -6.35 4.94
N VAL A 75 0.05 -7.64 4.78
CA VAL A 75 -0.19 -8.27 3.47
C VAL A 75 -1.44 -7.72 2.79
N TRP A 76 -2.52 -7.51 3.54
CA TRP A 76 -3.76 -6.94 2.99
C TRP A 76 -3.56 -5.51 2.47
N LEU A 77 -2.84 -4.67 3.23
CA LEU A 77 -2.47 -3.32 2.78
C LEU A 77 -1.62 -3.39 1.51
N ALA A 78 -0.63 -4.31 1.48
CA ALA A 78 0.26 -4.46 0.35
C ALA A 78 -0.48 -4.89 -0.93
N ASP A 79 -1.39 -5.86 -0.84
CA ASP A 79 -2.19 -6.29 -1.99
C ASP A 79 -3.19 -5.22 -2.45
N ARG A 80 -3.86 -4.57 -1.49
CA ARG A 80 -4.88 -3.54 -1.78
C ARG A 80 -4.29 -2.34 -2.51
N TYR A 81 -3.16 -1.83 -2.03
CA TYR A 81 -2.52 -0.63 -2.57
C TYR A 81 -1.33 -0.94 -3.50
N LYS A 82 -1.19 -2.19 -3.93
CA LYS A 82 -0.17 -2.65 -4.90
C LYS A 82 1.28 -2.34 -4.47
N LEU A 83 1.55 -2.44 -3.18
CA LEU A 83 2.87 -2.27 -2.57
C LEU A 83 3.69 -3.56 -2.71
N ASN A 84 4.24 -3.77 -3.91
CA ASN A 84 4.88 -5.02 -4.29
C ASN A 84 6.10 -5.36 -3.41
N ARG A 85 6.91 -4.37 -3.02
CA ARG A 85 8.10 -4.61 -2.20
C ARG A 85 7.69 -5.04 -0.80
N LEU A 86 6.68 -4.40 -0.21
CA LEU A 86 6.13 -4.81 1.09
C LEU A 86 5.58 -6.24 1.04
N LEU A 87 4.80 -6.57 0.01
CA LEU A 87 4.21 -7.90 -0.16
C LEU A 87 5.29 -8.99 -0.21
N VAL A 88 6.34 -8.76 -1.00
CA VAL A 88 7.46 -9.71 -1.14
C VAL A 88 8.18 -9.91 0.18
N LEU A 89 8.45 -8.82 0.91
CA LEU A 89 9.12 -8.90 2.21
C LEU A 89 8.28 -9.70 3.21
N CYS A 90 6.97 -9.45 3.27
CA CYS A 90 6.07 -10.25 4.10
C CYS A 90 6.12 -11.74 3.76
N LEU A 91 5.97 -12.10 2.48
CA LEU A 91 5.98 -13.50 2.05
C LEU A 91 7.34 -14.18 2.30
N ARG A 92 8.44 -13.45 2.23
CA ARG A 92 9.79 -13.96 2.55
C ARG A 92 9.98 -14.26 4.03
N GLU A 93 9.50 -13.38 4.91
CA GLU A 93 9.59 -13.55 6.37
C GLU A 93 8.69 -14.67 6.90
N MET A 94 7.65 -15.02 6.14
CA MET A 94 6.71 -16.07 6.49
C MET A 94 7.40 -17.45 6.60
N LYS A 95 7.16 -18.14 7.71
CA LYS A 95 7.67 -19.51 7.93
C LYS A 95 6.68 -20.54 7.39
N PRO A 96 7.15 -21.69 6.87
CA PRO A 96 6.25 -22.81 6.57
C PRO A 96 5.52 -23.24 7.85
N ASN A 97 4.29 -23.74 7.71
CA ASN A 97 3.41 -24.14 8.82
C ASN A 97 3.11 -23.02 9.84
N SER A 98 3.29 -21.74 9.48
CA SER A 98 2.88 -20.62 10.34
C SER A 98 1.37 -20.64 10.58
N LYS A 99 0.94 -20.39 11.82
CA LYS A 99 -0.48 -20.23 12.14
C LYS A 99 -0.97 -18.87 11.63
N ILE A 100 -1.67 -18.87 10.50
CA ILE A 100 -2.31 -17.69 9.91
C ILE A 100 -3.81 -17.90 9.99
N ASP A 101 -4.55 -16.86 10.35
CA ASP A 101 -6.01 -16.88 10.30
C ASP A 101 -6.50 -16.75 8.85
N LEU A 102 -6.88 -17.88 8.25
CA LEU A 102 -7.43 -17.96 6.89
C LEU A 102 -8.96 -17.77 6.88
N THR A 103 -9.58 -17.51 8.03
CA THR A 103 -11.03 -17.31 8.19
C THR A 103 -11.41 -15.85 8.45
N GLY A 104 -10.40 -14.99 8.66
CA GLY A 104 -10.61 -13.56 8.90
C GLY A 104 -10.99 -12.77 7.64
N THR A 105 -11.69 -11.64 7.85
CA THR A 105 -12.11 -10.71 6.78
C THR A 105 -10.94 -10.21 5.93
N ARG A 106 -9.77 -9.99 6.56
CA ARG A 106 -8.53 -9.61 5.87
C ARG A 106 -8.12 -10.65 4.83
N TYR A 107 -8.13 -11.94 5.17
CA TYR A 107 -7.78 -13.01 4.23
C TYR A 107 -8.78 -13.09 3.08
N TYR A 108 -10.08 -13.02 3.38
CA TYR A 108 -11.12 -13.03 2.34
C TYR A 108 -10.99 -11.86 1.37
N GLY A 109 -10.60 -10.69 1.86
CA GLY A 109 -10.38 -9.48 1.07
C GLY A 109 -9.11 -9.47 0.21
N LEU A 110 -8.26 -10.51 0.29
CA LEU A 110 -7.10 -10.66 -0.58
C LEU A 110 -7.51 -11.12 -1.99
N SER A 111 -6.72 -10.71 -2.98
CA SER A 111 -6.79 -11.25 -4.33
C SER A 111 -6.40 -12.74 -4.35
N ASP A 112 -6.94 -13.48 -5.33
CA ASP A 112 -6.66 -14.91 -5.47
C ASP A 112 -5.18 -15.20 -5.65
N ARG A 113 -4.46 -14.32 -6.38
CA ARG A 113 -3.01 -14.39 -6.53
C ARG A 113 -2.31 -14.40 -5.17
N VAL A 114 -2.65 -13.49 -4.27
CA VAL A 114 -1.99 -13.39 -2.96
C VAL A 114 -2.40 -14.55 -2.05
N LYS A 115 -3.66 -15.01 -2.13
CA LYS A 115 -4.10 -16.23 -1.42
C LYS A 115 -3.28 -17.45 -1.85
N VAL A 116 -3.08 -17.65 -3.16
CA VAL A 116 -2.23 -18.73 -3.68
C VAL A 116 -0.81 -18.62 -3.14
N LEU A 117 -0.19 -17.45 -3.21
CA LEU A 117 1.17 -17.24 -2.68
C LEU A 117 1.27 -17.55 -1.18
N ILE A 118 0.30 -17.14 -0.37
CA ILE A 118 0.28 -17.49 1.07
C ILE A 118 0.19 -19.01 1.25
N LEU A 119 -0.72 -19.68 0.53
CA LEU A 119 -0.89 -21.12 0.64
C LEU A 119 0.36 -21.88 0.18
N GLU A 120 0.99 -21.49 -0.93
CA GLU A 120 2.26 -22.05 -1.38
C GLU A 120 3.34 -21.92 -0.30
N ARG A 121 3.46 -20.74 0.34
CA ARG A 121 4.41 -20.53 1.43
C ARG A 121 4.12 -21.37 2.66
N LEU A 122 2.85 -21.58 3.01
CA LEU A 122 2.46 -22.47 4.12
C LEU A 122 2.91 -23.91 3.88
N HIS A 123 2.80 -24.39 2.62
CA HIS A 123 3.20 -25.74 2.21
C HIS A 123 4.69 -25.90 1.92
N GLY A 124 5.51 -24.86 2.17
CA GLY A 124 6.96 -24.93 2.05
C GLY A 124 7.52 -24.58 0.67
N SER A 125 6.71 -24.07 -0.25
CA SER A 125 7.22 -23.56 -1.53
C SER A 125 8.15 -22.36 -1.32
N MET A 126 9.09 -22.17 -2.25
CA MET A 126 10.01 -21.03 -2.24
C MET A 126 9.23 -19.71 -2.36
N ALA A 127 9.78 -18.65 -1.76
CA ALA A 127 9.21 -17.32 -1.91
C ALA A 127 9.31 -16.85 -3.37
N PRO A 128 8.32 -16.10 -3.88
CA PRO A 128 8.39 -15.57 -5.23
C PRO A 128 9.63 -14.69 -5.40
N GLU A 129 10.43 -15.01 -6.42
CA GLU A 129 11.45 -14.13 -6.99
C GLU A 129 10.71 -13.08 -7.82
N VAL A 130 10.64 -11.84 -7.35
CA VAL A 130 10.14 -10.75 -8.19
C VAL A 130 11.32 -10.25 -9.02
N SER A 131 11.29 -10.53 -10.32
CA SER A 131 12.11 -9.80 -11.28
C SER A 131 11.69 -8.33 -11.22
N PHE A 132 12.55 -7.49 -10.66
CA PHE A 132 12.37 -6.05 -10.66
C PHE A 132 12.52 -5.54 -12.10
N SER A 133 11.45 -5.58 -12.89
CA SER A 133 11.34 -4.87 -14.16
C SER A 133 10.80 -3.44 -13.97
N PHE A 134 11.28 -2.75 -12.94
CA PHE A 134 11.17 -1.30 -12.83
C PHE A 134 12.53 -0.74 -12.39
N VAL A 135 13.53 -0.94 -13.25
CA VAL A 135 14.48 0.15 -13.50
C VAL A 135 13.69 1.18 -14.27
N HIS A 136 13.31 2.29 -13.63
CA HIS A 136 13.47 3.64 -14.18
C HIS A 136 12.80 4.67 -13.25
N SER A 137 13.68 5.54 -12.74
CA SER A 137 13.45 6.97 -12.54
C SER A 137 12.56 7.40 -11.38
N TRP A 138 13.20 7.72 -10.24
CA TRP A 138 13.32 9.11 -9.75
C TRP A 138 14.72 9.31 -9.16
#